data_AF-A0A256ZNJ2-F1
#
_entry.id   AF-A0A256ZNJ2-F1
#
_cell.length_a   1.000
_cell.length_b   1.000
_cell.length_c   1.000
_cell.angle_alpha   90.00
_cell.angle_beta   90.00
_cell.angle_gamma   90.00
#
_symmetry.space_group_name_H-M   'P 1'
#
loop_
_entity.id
_entity.type
_entity.pdbx_description
1 polymer ?
#
loop_
_entity_poly.entity_id
_entity_poly.type
_entity_poly.pdbx_seq_one_letter_code
_entity_poly.pdbx_strand_id
1 'polypeptide(L)'
;KLEYCDGKEYVFGGTKLKFSGPVYHGTNPKLGFVVEVLIDDGEEKFLFTSDVEGPSIKDQIDFIVENKPNIVYLDGPMTYMLGYRFSFKSLEESVKAMVKIIKDCPLNTFIVDHHLLRDLEWKEKIGEAVKIAKKRKVKLETAANFAGKPLDMLEARRKELYEKHPVKNKTKPRKIVGEE
;
A
#
# COMPACT_ATOMS: atom_id res chain seq x y z
N LYS A 1 -27.91 10.06 5.28
CA LYS A 1 -27.91 9.94 3.81
C LYS A 1 -26.64 9.17 3.43
N LEU A 2 -26.74 8.14 2.59
CA LEU A 2 -25.60 7.37 2.10
C LEU A 2 -25.12 8.00 0.78
N GLU A 3 -23.81 8.18 0.62
CA GLU A 3 -23.22 8.71 -0.61
C GLU A 3 -22.01 7.88 -1.03
N TYR A 4 -21.97 7.49 -2.31
CA TYR A 4 -20.82 6.83 -2.94
C TYR A 4 -19.75 7.88 -3.27
N CYS A 5 -18.49 7.62 -2.91
CA CYS A 5 -17.42 8.62 -2.97
C CYS A 5 -16.53 8.51 -4.21
N ASP A 6 -16.65 7.44 -5.00
CA ASP A 6 -15.79 7.15 -6.15
C ASP A 6 -15.72 8.32 -7.14
N GLY A 7 -14.52 8.86 -7.35
CA GLY A 7 -14.23 9.99 -8.24
C GLY A 7 -14.74 11.34 -7.73
N LYS A 8 -15.17 11.44 -6.48
CA LYS A 8 -15.75 12.67 -5.92
C LYS A 8 -14.79 13.43 -5.02
N GLU A 9 -15.13 14.69 -4.83
CA GLU A 9 -14.46 15.59 -3.91
C GLU A 9 -15.46 16.13 -2.89
N TYR A 10 -15.00 16.30 -1.66
CA TYR A 10 -15.77 16.82 -0.54
C TYR A 10 -14.93 17.84 0.20
N VAL A 11 -15.59 18.85 0.76
CA VAL A 11 -14.93 19.87 1.59
C VAL A 11 -15.64 19.93 2.94
N PHE A 12 -14.87 19.79 4.00
CA PHE A 12 -15.33 19.86 5.39
C PHE A 12 -14.51 20.90 6.12
N GLY A 13 -15.05 22.11 6.27
CA GLY A 13 -14.29 23.25 6.78
C GLY A 13 -13.11 23.57 5.86
N GLY A 14 -11.89 23.58 6.40
CA GLY A 14 -10.66 23.79 5.64
C GLY A 14 -10.09 22.51 4.98
N THR A 15 -10.65 21.33 5.26
CA THR A 15 -10.13 20.06 4.76
C THR A 15 -10.87 19.61 3.51
N LYS A 16 -10.13 19.36 2.43
CA LYS A 16 -10.61 18.74 1.20
C LYS A 16 -10.28 17.25 1.18
N LEU A 17 -11.30 16.43 0.91
CA LEU A 17 -11.15 15.02 0.58
C LEU A 17 -11.36 14.85 -0.91
N LYS A 18 -10.47 14.12 -1.58
CA LYS A 18 -10.64 13.71 -2.98
C LYS A 18 -10.43 12.23 -3.08
N PHE A 19 -11.36 11.55 -3.74
CA PHE A 19 -11.31 10.11 -3.96
C PHE A 19 -10.97 9.82 -5.41
N SER A 20 -10.20 8.77 -5.65
CA SER A 20 -9.99 8.27 -7.01
C SER A 20 -11.30 7.70 -7.57
N GLY A 21 -11.37 7.53 -8.90
CA GLY A 21 -12.30 6.54 -9.45
C GLY A 21 -11.97 5.13 -8.92
N PRO A 22 -12.82 4.13 -9.18
CA PRO A 22 -12.53 2.76 -8.77
C PRO A 22 -11.24 2.28 -9.45
N VAL A 23 -10.23 1.92 -8.66
CA VAL A 23 -8.99 1.29 -9.13
C VAL A 23 -8.97 -0.18 -8.75
N TYR A 24 -8.20 -1.00 -9.46
CA TYR A 24 -8.12 -2.42 -9.12
C TYR A 24 -7.59 -2.62 -7.70
N HIS A 25 -8.24 -3.53 -6.98
CA HIS A 25 -7.65 -4.15 -5.81
C HIS A 25 -6.56 -5.11 -6.31
N GLY A 26 -5.31 -4.68 -6.24
CA GLY A 26 -4.18 -5.41 -6.80
C GLY A 26 -3.89 -5.11 -8.27
N THR A 27 -3.33 -6.10 -8.96
CA THR A 27 -2.74 -5.93 -10.30
C THR A 27 -3.69 -6.17 -11.48
N ASN A 28 -4.96 -6.50 -11.20
CA ASN A 28 -5.98 -6.87 -12.18
C ASN A 28 -7.39 -6.85 -11.53
N PRO A 29 -8.50 -6.89 -12.30
CA PRO A 29 -9.83 -6.71 -11.74
C PRO A 29 -10.39 -7.89 -10.92
N LYS A 30 -9.67 -9.02 -10.79
CA LYS A 30 -10.25 -10.26 -10.19
C LYS A 30 -10.63 -10.12 -8.72
N LEU A 31 -9.98 -9.23 -7.98
CA LEU A 31 -10.27 -8.98 -6.56
C LEU A 31 -11.30 -7.85 -6.36
N GLY A 32 -11.80 -7.26 -7.44
CA GLY A 32 -12.68 -6.10 -7.41
C GLY A 32 -11.91 -4.79 -7.40
N PHE A 33 -12.49 -3.79 -6.74
CA PHE A 33 -12.04 -2.40 -6.82
C PHE A 33 -11.98 -1.75 -5.45
N VAL A 34 -11.05 -0.80 -5.30
CA VAL A 34 -10.90 0.09 -4.15
C VAL A 34 -10.85 1.54 -4.65
N VAL A 35 -10.91 2.48 -3.71
CA VAL A 35 -10.63 3.90 -3.99
C VAL A 35 -9.43 4.35 -3.17
N GLU A 36 -8.59 5.16 -3.80
CA GLU A 36 -7.55 5.92 -3.13
C GLU A 36 -8.16 7.21 -2.58
N VAL A 37 -7.58 7.74 -1.51
CA VAL A 37 -8.05 8.99 -0.90
C VAL A 37 -6.90 9.97 -0.70
N LEU A 38 -7.09 11.18 -1.19
CA LEU A 38 -6.29 12.35 -0.86
C LEU A 38 -7.02 13.16 0.22
N ILE A 39 -6.29 13.52 1.25
CA ILE A 39 -6.69 14.43 2.31
C ILE A 39 -5.78 15.65 2.21
N ASP A 40 -6.37 16.84 2.06
CA ASP A 40 -5.68 18.11 1.89
C ASP A 40 -6.25 19.10 2.91
N ASP A 41 -5.44 19.54 3.87
CA ASP A 41 -5.86 20.52 4.89
C ASP A 41 -5.51 21.97 4.54
N GLY A 42 -4.96 22.20 3.34
CA GLY A 42 -4.47 23.49 2.86
C GLY A 42 -2.98 23.74 3.10
N GLU A 43 -2.35 22.99 4.00
CA GLU A 43 -0.91 23.06 4.28
C GLU A 43 -0.19 21.80 3.80
N GLU A 44 -0.76 20.64 4.06
CA GLU A 44 -0.19 19.34 3.72
C GLU A 44 -1.20 18.42 3.03
N LYS A 45 -0.69 17.65 2.06
CA LYS A 45 -1.45 16.64 1.33
C LYS A 45 -1.01 15.25 1.71
N PHE A 46 -1.93 14.49 2.28
CA PHE A 46 -1.76 13.08 2.62
C PHE A 46 -2.55 12.22 1.65
N LEU A 47 -1.93 11.20 1.06
CA LEU A 47 -2.60 10.25 0.18
C LEU A 47 -2.49 8.83 0.72
N PHE A 48 -3.62 8.13 0.80
CA PHE A 48 -3.70 6.72 1.12
C PHE A 48 -4.18 5.92 -0.09
N THR A 49 -3.40 4.91 -0.49
CA THR A 49 -3.66 4.15 -1.72
C THR A 49 -4.74 3.08 -1.57
N SER A 50 -5.20 2.78 -0.36
CA SER A 50 -5.94 1.55 -0.08
C SER A 50 -5.13 0.30 -0.49
N ASP A 51 -5.79 -0.85 -0.58
CA ASP A 51 -5.20 -2.16 -0.83
C ASP A 51 -5.02 -2.41 -2.35
N VAL A 52 -3.88 -1.97 -2.90
CA VAL A 52 -3.56 -2.02 -4.33
C VAL A 52 -2.47 -3.05 -4.68
N GLU A 53 -2.00 -3.81 -3.69
CA GLU A 53 -0.92 -4.81 -3.75
C GLU A 53 0.40 -4.27 -4.35
N GLY A 54 0.72 -3.00 -4.10
CA GLY A 54 1.80 -2.26 -4.75
C GLY A 54 1.37 -1.71 -6.11
N PRO A 55 1.28 -0.37 -6.28
CA PRO A 55 0.66 0.22 -7.47
C PRO A 55 1.44 -0.15 -8.73
N SER A 56 0.80 -0.88 -9.63
CA SER A 56 1.40 -1.36 -10.88
C SER A 56 0.50 -1.09 -12.10
N ILE A 57 -0.65 -0.46 -11.85
CA ILE A 57 -1.64 -0.08 -12.86
C ILE A 57 -1.66 1.43 -12.99
N LYS A 58 -1.77 1.91 -14.22
CA LYS A 58 -1.68 3.33 -14.56
C LYS A 58 -2.62 4.20 -13.72
N ASP A 59 -3.88 3.79 -13.56
CA ASP A 59 -4.89 4.59 -12.84
C ASP A 59 -4.58 4.73 -11.34
N GLN A 60 -3.96 3.71 -10.72
CA GLN A 60 -3.46 3.79 -9.34
C GLN A 60 -2.34 4.83 -9.24
N ILE A 61 -1.40 4.80 -10.19
CA ILE A 61 -0.22 5.65 -10.16
C ILE A 61 -0.57 7.11 -10.48
N ASP A 62 -1.43 7.32 -11.47
CA ASP A 62 -1.78 8.65 -11.97
C ASP A 62 -2.51 9.46 -10.90
N PHE A 63 -3.44 8.86 -10.16
CA PHE A 63 -4.11 9.56 -9.06
C PHE A 63 -3.11 10.10 -8.04
N ILE A 64 -2.07 9.34 -7.71
CA ILE A 64 -1.01 9.80 -6.81
C ILE A 64 -0.21 10.96 -7.42
N VAL A 65 0.29 10.78 -8.65
CA VAL A 65 1.21 11.74 -9.28
C VAL A 65 0.51 13.05 -9.66
N GLU A 66 -0.75 13.01 -10.06
CA GLU A 66 -1.53 14.18 -10.43
C GLU A 66 -1.89 15.03 -9.21
N ASN A 67 -2.15 14.41 -8.06
CA ASN A 67 -2.55 15.13 -6.85
C ASN A 67 -1.36 15.69 -6.04
N LYS A 68 -0.12 15.30 -6.37
CA LYS A 68 1.13 15.84 -5.80
C LYS A 68 1.13 15.86 -4.25
N PRO A 69 0.95 14.71 -3.58
CA PRO A 69 0.96 14.67 -2.12
C PRO A 69 2.33 15.01 -1.52
N ASN A 70 2.33 15.39 -0.24
CA ASN A 70 3.51 15.55 0.61
C ASN A 70 3.83 14.27 1.39
N ILE A 71 2.78 13.52 1.74
CA ILE A 71 2.87 12.22 2.41
C ILE A 71 2.08 11.20 1.60
N VAL A 72 2.68 10.05 1.32
CA VAL A 72 1.99 8.89 0.73
C VAL A 72 2.03 7.74 1.72
N TYR A 73 0.86 7.15 1.99
CA TYR A 73 0.70 5.88 2.67
C TYR A 73 0.30 4.81 1.65
N LEU A 74 1.30 4.02 1.27
CA LEU A 74 1.23 3.05 0.19
C LEU A 74 1.10 1.63 0.72
N ASP A 75 0.11 0.90 0.22
CA ASP A 75 0.12 -0.56 0.28
C ASP A 75 1.20 -1.09 -0.66
N GLY A 76 2.20 -1.74 -0.08
CA GLY A 76 3.39 -2.12 -0.81
C GLY A 76 3.26 -3.41 -1.63
N PRO A 77 4.22 -3.69 -2.53
CA PRO A 77 4.16 -4.87 -3.39
C PRO A 77 4.06 -6.18 -2.60
N MET A 78 3.25 -7.12 -3.08
CA MET A 78 2.99 -8.42 -2.42
C MET A 78 4.17 -9.41 -2.58
N THR A 79 5.38 -9.03 -2.14
CA THR A 79 6.63 -9.74 -2.42
C THR A 79 6.73 -11.13 -1.78
N TYR A 80 6.06 -11.35 -0.66
CA TYR A 80 5.95 -12.68 -0.02
C TYR A 80 5.19 -13.71 -0.89
N MET A 81 4.51 -13.27 -1.95
CA MET A 81 3.81 -14.11 -2.93
C MET A 81 4.46 -14.08 -4.32
N LEU A 82 5.69 -13.56 -4.43
CA LEU A 82 6.41 -13.40 -5.69
C LEU A 82 6.65 -14.76 -6.37
N GLY A 83 6.31 -14.84 -7.66
CA GLY A 83 6.39 -16.06 -8.46
C GLY A 83 5.20 -17.01 -8.30
N TYR A 84 4.23 -16.68 -7.44
CA TYR A 84 3.00 -17.45 -7.27
C TYR A 84 1.75 -16.60 -7.59
N ARG A 85 1.34 -15.72 -6.67
CA ARG A 85 0.18 -14.82 -6.85
C ARG A 85 0.56 -13.41 -7.26
N PHE A 86 1.84 -13.06 -7.11
CA PHE A 86 2.40 -11.79 -7.54
C PHE A 86 3.52 -12.02 -8.56
N SER A 87 3.50 -11.29 -9.67
CA SER A 87 4.46 -11.52 -10.76
C SER A 87 5.71 -10.66 -10.62
N PHE A 88 6.83 -11.11 -11.18
CA PHE A 88 8.06 -10.31 -11.25
C PHE A 88 7.86 -9.01 -12.04
N LYS A 89 7.04 -9.06 -13.10
CA LYS A 89 6.65 -7.87 -13.86
C LYS A 89 5.88 -6.88 -12.99
N SER A 90 4.93 -7.35 -12.19
CA SER A 90 4.18 -6.51 -11.25
C SER A 90 5.11 -5.85 -10.24
N LEU A 91 6.07 -6.59 -9.67
CA LEU A 91 7.08 -6.02 -8.78
C LEU A 91 7.91 -4.93 -9.47
N GLU A 92 8.38 -5.19 -10.68
CA GLU A 92 9.16 -4.23 -11.46
C GLU A 92 8.35 -2.93 -11.71
N GLU A 93 7.09 -3.05 -12.14
CA GLU A 93 6.22 -1.89 -12.35
C GLU A 93 5.91 -1.16 -11.05
N SER A 94 5.70 -1.87 -9.94
CA SER A 94 5.50 -1.22 -8.64
C SER A 94 6.73 -0.46 -8.18
N VAL A 95 7.93 -1.00 -8.36
CA VAL A 95 9.18 -0.29 -8.02
C VAL A 95 9.36 0.95 -8.91
N LYS A 96 9.10 0.84 -10.22
CA LYS A 96 9.09 2.00 -11.14
C LYS A 96 8.08 3.06 -10.70
N ALA A 97 6.88 2.66 -10.31
CA ALA A 97 5.83 3.55 -9.80
C ALA A 97 6.28 4.27 -8.53
N MET A 98 6.82 3.54 -7.54
CA MET A 98 7.35 4.14 -6.32
C MET A 98 8.45 5.15 -6.62
N VAL A 99 9.41 4.81 -7.50
CA VAL A 99 10.47 5.72 -7.94
C VAL A 99 9.90 6.96 -8.63
N LYS A 100 8.88 6.81 -9.47
CA LYS A 100 8.19 7.91 -10.14
C LYS A 100 7.52 8.83 -9.12
N ILE A 101 6.75 8.29 -8.20
CA ILE A 101 6.06 9.06 -7.15
C ILE A 101 7.08 9.85 -6.31
N ILE A 102 8.18 9.23 -5.88
CA ILE A 102 9.26 9.88 -5.12
C ILE A 102 9.93 11.03 -5.91
N LYS A 103 10.04 10.89 -7.24
CA LYS A 103 10.68 11.91 -8.08
C LYS A 103 9.72 13.06 -8.42
N ASP A 104 8.48 12.74 -8.73
CA ASP A 104 7.54 13.65 -9.39
C ASP A 104 6.63 14.39 -8.40
N CYS A 105 6.58 13.97 -7.13
CA CYS A 105 5.77 14.59 -6.08
C CYS A 105 6.65 15.34 -5.05
N PRO A 106 6.12 16.38 -4.38
CA PRO A 106 6.83 17.15 -3.35
C PRO A 106 6.86 16.41 -2.00
N LEU A 107 7.23 15.13 -2.02
CA LEU A 107 7.17 14.28 -0.84
C LEU A 107 8.19 14.68 0.22
N ASN A 108 7.74 14.70 1.47
CA ASN A 108 8.59 14.65 2.64
C ASN A 108 8.68 13.21 3.19
N THR A 109 7.59 12.45 3.09
CA THR A 109 7.45 11.12 3.71
C THR A 109 6.79 10.13 2.76
N PHE A 110 7.33 8.91 2.68
CA PHE A 110 6.80 7.80 1.90
C PHE A 110 6.66 6.58 2.80
N ILE A 111 5.44 6.31 3.23
CA ILE A 111 5.11 5.21 4.14
C ILE A 111 4.80 3.97 3.30
N VAL A 112 5.46 2.85 3.60
CA VAL A 112 5.17 1.53 3.01
C VAL A 112 4.68 0.56 4.09
N ASP A 113 3.65 -0.23 3.79
CA ASP A 113 3.05 -1.15 4.77
C ASP A 113 2.27 -2.31 4.12
N HIS A 114 1.44 -2.95 4.94
CA HIS A 114 0.38 -3.89 4.64
C HIS A 114 0.88 -5.18 3.96
N HIS A 115 0.96 -5.22 2.64
CA HIS A 115 1.47 -6.39 1.94
C HIS A 115 2.99 -6.52 1.98
N LEU A 116 3.71 -5.42 1.81
CA LEU A 116 5.16 -5.43 1.73
C LEU A 116 5.81 -5.86 3.06
N LEU A 117 5.23 -5.48 4.21
CA LEU A 117 5.75 -5.86 5.54
C LEU A 117 5.41 -7.30 5.97
N ARG A 118 4.87 -8.12 5.07
CA ARG A 118 4.76 -9.58 5.25
C ARG A 118 6.03 -10.31 4.78
N ASP A 119 7.00 -9.58 4.24
CA ASP A 119 8.30 -10.07 3.80
C ASP A 119 9.40 -9.49 4.69
N LEU A 120 10.17 -10.33 5.38
CA LEU A 120 11.27 -9.88 6.26
C LEU A 120 12.37 -9.13 5.49
N GLU A 121 12.52 -9.41 4.19
CA GLU A 121 13.49 -8.77 3.29
C GLU A 121 12.84 -7.67 2.44
N TRP A 122 11.74 -7.09 2.90
CA TRP A 122 10.96 -6.13 2.12
C TRP A 122 11.78 -4.97 1.55
N LYS A 123 12.76 -4.51 2.33
CA LYS A 123 13.57 -3.33 2.00
C LYS A 123 14.46 -3.60 0.80
N GLU A 124 14.98 -4.83 0.70
CA GLU A 124 15.76 -5.33 -0.42
C GLU A 124 14.89 -5.43 -1.68
N LYS A 125 13.63 -5.88 -1.56
CA LYS A 125 12.71 -6.00 -2.70
C LYS A 125 12.40 -4.67 -3.38
N ILE A 126 12.42 -3.57 -2.63
CA ILE A 126 12.19 -2.20 -3.13
C ILE A 126 13.48 -1.35 -3.12
N GLY A 127 14.65 -1.99 -3.20
CA GLY A 127 15.95 -1.33 -3.00
C GLY A 127 16.19 -0.09 -3.87
N GLU A 128 15.67 -0.06 -5.11
CA GLU A 128 15.74 1.12 -5.96
C GLU A 128 14.94 2.30 -5.38
N ALA A 129 13.70 2.07 -4.94
CA ALA A 129 12.89 3.10 -4.30
C ALA A 129 13.56 3.64 -3.03
N VAL A 130 14.17 2.76 -2.21
CA VAL A 130 14.95 3.16 -1.02
C VAL A 130 16.13 4.05 -1.39
N LYS A 131 16.89 3.67 -2.43
CA LYS A 131 18.04 4.46 -2.94
C LYS A 131 17.58 5.84 -3.42
N ILE A 132 16.49 5.89 -4.17
CA ILE A 132 15.96 7.15 -4.71
C ILE A 132 15.40 8.04 -3.61
N ALA A 133 14.64 7.50 -2.66
CA ALA A 133 14.14 8.23 -1.49
C ALA A 133 15.30 8.89 -0.72
N LYS A 134 16.36 8.13 -0.42
CA LYS A 134 17.57 8.66 0.23
C LYS A 134 18.21 9.80 -0.57
N LYS A 135 18.36 9.64 -1.89
CA LYS A 135 18.92 10.70 -2.77
C LYS A 135 18.07 11.96 -2.77
N ARG A 136 16.74 11.82 -2.68
CA ARG A 136 15.77 12.93 -2.68
C ARG A 136 15.49 13.48 -1.28
N LYS A 137 16.12 12.93 -0.24
CA LYS A 137 15.87 13.26 1.17
C LYS A 137 14.40 13.05 1.59
N VAL A 138 13.72 12.10 0.95
CA VAL A 138 12.38 11.65 1.34
C VAL A 138 12.52 10.58 2.42
N LYS A 139 11.75 10.71 3.50
CA LYS A 139 11.73 9.73 4.58
C LYS A 139 10.90 8.52 4.15
N LEU A 140 11.56 7.48 3.65
CA LEU A 140 10.91 6.19 3.37
C LEU A 140 10.90 5.34 4.65
N GLU A 141 9.72 5.05 5.17
CA GLU A 141 9.55 4.34 6.44
C GLU A 141 8.30 3.45 6.47
N THR A 142 8.13 2.69 7.56
CA THR A 142 6.94 1.88 7.81
C THR A 142 5.90 2.68 8.59
N ALA A 143 4.63 2.27 8.55
CA ALA A 143 3.60 2.94 9.35
C ALA A 143 3.88 2.86 10.86
N ALA A 144 4.47 1.76 11.34
CA ALA A 144 4.92 1.62 12.72
C ALA A 144 5.95 2.72 13.09
N ASN A 145 6.98 2.90 12.26
CA ASN A 145 8.01 3.92 12.49
C ASN A 145 7.43 5.34 12.40
N PHE A 146 6.55 5.59 11.43
CA PHE A 146 5.85 6.88 11.29
C PHE A 146 5.02 7.20 12.55
N ALA A 147 4.36 6.19 13.12
CA ALA A 147 3.60 6.30 14.36
C ALA A 147 4.47 6.32 15.65
N GLY A 148 5.81 6.32 15.52
CA GLY A 148 6.72 6.29 16.66
C GLY A 148 6.69 4.98 17.46
N LYS A 149 6.29 3.88 16.83
CA LYS A 149 6.19 2.55 17.44
C LYS A 149 7.29 1.62 16.93
N PRO A 150 7.74 0.65 17.74
CA PRO A 150 8.60 -0.42 17.25
C PRO A 150 7.93 -1.20 16.11
N LEU A 151 8.71 -1.53 15.08
CA LEU A 151 8.24 -2.38 13.99
C LEU A 151 8.20 -3.84 14.45
N ASP A 152 7.00 -4.38 14.61
CA ASP A 152 6.79 -5.81 14.87
C ASP A 152 6.09 -6.48 13.68
N MET A 153 6.85 -7.27 12.92
CA MET A 153 6.38 -7.90 11.68
C MET A 153 5.71 -9.24 11.96
N LEU A 154 4.64 -9.20 12.76
CA LEU A 154 3.93 -10.39 13.24
C LEU A 154 3.50 -11.32 12.09
N GLU A 155 3.00 -10.74 11.00
CA GLU A 155 2.53 -11.51 9.85
C GLU A 155 3.69 -12.16 9.07
N ALA A 156 4.81 -11.45 8.88
CA ALA A 156 6.00 -12.04 8.26
C ALA A 156 6.57 -13.20 9.09
N ARG A 157 6.43 -13.10 10.42
CA ARG A 157 6.87 -14.11 11.40
C ARG A 157 5.80 -15.12 11.76
N ARG A 158 4.66 -15.12 11.06
CA ARG A 158 3.48 -15.95 11.39
C ARG A 158 3.85 -17.41 11.65
N LYS A 159 4.68 -18.02 10.79
CA LYS A 159 5.08 -19.43 10.92
C LYS A 159 5.83 -19.69 12.23
N GLU A 160 6.87 -18.90 12.50
CA GLU A 160 7.67 -18.96 13.73
C GLU A 160 6.79 -18.75 14.98
N LEU A 161 5.89 -17.76 14.93
CA LEU A 161 5.02 -17.42 16.06
C LEU A 161 3.99 -18.51 16.36
N TYR A 162 3.41 -19.15 15.34
CA TYR A 162 2.50 -20.28 15.56
C TYR A 162 3.21 -21.53 16.07
N GLU A 163 4.47 -21.77 15.70
CA GLU A 163 5.29 -22.84 16.26
C GLU A 163 5.57 -22.59 17.76
N LYS A 164 5.88 -21.35 18.14
CA LYS A 164 6.15 -20.95 19.53
C LYS A 164 4.88 -20.84 20.40
N HIS A 165 3.78 -20.41 19.81
CA HIS A 165 2.51 -20.16 20.48
C HIS A 165 1.38 -20.91 19.77
N PRO A 166 1.33 -22.25 19.87
CA PRO A 166 0.34 -23.05 19.19
C PRO A 166 -1.08 -22.70 19.67
N VAL A 167 -2.00 -22.55 18.72
CA VAL A 167 -3.41 -22.27 19.02
C VAL A 167 -4.04 -23.52 19.64
N LYS A 168 -4.46 -23.42 20.91
CA LYS A 168 -4.91 -24.56 21.72
C LYS A 168 -6.23 -25.22 21.27
N ASN A 169 -6.95 -24.66 20.29
CA ASN A 169 -8.20 -25.21 19.76
C ASN A 169 -8.27 -25.11 18.22
N LYS A 170 -7.94 -26.19 17.49
CA LYS A 170 -8.26 -26.32 16.05
C LYS A 170 -9.74 -26.68 15.87
N THR A 171 -10.68 -25.77 16.14
CA THR A 171 -12.11 -26.01 15.86
C THR A 171 -12.57 -25.27 14.61
N LYS A 172 -12.31 -25.90 13.46
CA LYS A 172 -13.26 -26.31 12.40
C LYS A 172 -12.44 -26.54 11.11
N PRO A 173 -12.63 -27.67 10.40
CA PRO A 173 -12.04 -27.83 9.08
C PRO A 173 -12.54 -26.69 8.17
N ARG A 174 -11.65 -26.13 7.34
CA ARG A 174 -12.04 -25.24 6.25
C ARG A 174 -13.08 -25.99 5.42
N LYS A 175 -14.29 -25.45 5.26
CA LYS A 175 -15.20 -25.92 4.21
C LYS A 175 -14.43 -25.82 2.89
N ILE A 176 -14.24 -26.96 2.23
CA ILE A 176 -13.86 -26.98 0.83
C ILE A 176 -15.06 -26.35 0.11
N VAL A 177 -14.87 -25.19 -0.49
CA VAL A 177 -15.89 -24.57 -1.35
C VAL A 177 -15.69 -25.20 -2.72
N GLY A 178 -16.61 -26.07 -3.14
CA GLY A 178 -16.56 -26.72 -4.45
C GLY A 178 -17.05 -28.17 -4.52
N GLU A 179 -18.04 -28.56 -3.72
CA GLU A 179 -18.87 -29.73 -4.03
C GLU A 179 -20.32 -29.24 -4.13
N GLU A 180 -20.72 -28.90 -5.36
CA GLU A 180 -22.08 -29.10 -5.86
C GLU A 180 -22.02 -30.28 -6.84
#